data_AF-A0A067BFC6-F1
#
_entry.id   AF-A0A067BFC6-F1
#
_cell.length_a   1.000
_cell.length_b   1.000
_cell.length_c   1.000
_cell.angle_alpha   90.00
_cell.angle_beta   90.00
_cell.angle_gamma   90.00
#
_symmetry.space_group_name_H-M   'P 1'
#
loop_
_entity.id
_entity.type
_entity.pdbx_description
1 polymer ?
#
loop_
_entity_poly.entity_id
_entity_poly.type
_entity_poly.pdbx_seq_one_letter_code
_entity_poly.pdbx_strand_id
1 'polypeptide(L)'
;MARMINLYSITLQRTNTVRWDISPDALPASLFAIFLCHLYLPSVPTVLQRFSGNVQYVFLRNVSLYANASLPAAFQSLVMLEVSNASLDRMPLLLAPQMTNVNFQNNVIVDLPTNIPAVGLLNLVNNSIAHVPASIVDLVGPYQTLHLEGNPITSLPIELDVTWLFTGRLVIRHTPLCDRLWARPDAIGLAPLERAIFEARDTICRPQCNVGCYDSLIGNTNCNIECMTPSCNWDDGDCDRFVF
;
A
#
# COMPACT_ATOMS: atom_id res chain seq x y z
N MET A 1 -18.29 -24.77 -4.59
CA MET A 1 -16.99 -24.76 -3.87
C MET A 1 -16.95 -25.74 -2.70
N ALA A 2 -18.04 -25.95 -1.95
CA ALA A 2 -18.11 -26.86 -0.79
C ALA A 2 -17.53 -28.28 -0.95
N ARG A 3 -17.35 -28.80 -2.17
CA ARG A 3 -16.72 -30.11 -2.42
C ARG A 3 -15.18 -30.07 -2.48
N MET A 4 -14.58 -28.89 -2.55
CA MET A 4 -13.12 -28.70 -2.61
C MET A 4 -12.55 -28.58 -1.19
N ILE A 5 -12.48 -29.70 -0.46
CA ILE A 5 -12.18 -29.70 0.99
C ILE A 5 -10.72 -29.38 1.37
N ASN A 6 -9.79 -29.40 0.41
CA ASN A 6 -8.35 -29.17 0.61
C ASN A 6 -7.82 -28.02 -0.25
N LEU A 7 -8.66 -27.03 -0.52
CA LEU A 7 -8.30 -25.87 -1.32
C LEU A 7 -7.57 -24.84 -0.45
N TYR A 8 -6.30 -24.54 -0.78
CA TYR A 8 -5.50 -23.55 -0.05
C TYR A 8 -5.75 -22.12 -0.52
N SER A 9 -5.85 -21.90 -1.84
CA SER A 9 -6.07 -20.56 -2.38
C SER A 9 -6.96 -20.56 -3.62
N ILE A 10 -7.59 -19.40 -3.89
CA ILE A 10 -8.36 -19.15 -5.11
C ILE A 10 -7.85 -17.85 -5.73
N THR A 11 -7.62 -17.88 -7.04
CA THR A 11 -7.31 -16.70 -7.84
C THR A 11 -8.36 -16.52 -8.93
N LEU A 12 -8.98 -15.33 -8.97
CA LEU A 12 -9.76 -14.85 -10.10
C LEU A 12 -9.00 -13.69 -10.74
N GLN A 13 -8.47 -13.91 -11.94
CA GLN A 13 -7.61 -12.93 -12.60
C GLN A 13 -8.09 -12.67 -14.03
N ARG A 14 -8.31 -11.39 -14.37
CA ARG A 14 -8.76 -10.96 -15.70
C ARG A 14 -10.02 -11.69 -16.19
N THR A 15 -10.92 -12.01 -15.26
CA THR A 15 -12.22 -12.60 -15.57
C THR A 15 -13.28 -11.50 -15.68
N ASN A 16 -14.39 -11.77 -16.38
CA ASN A 16 -15.55 -10.86 -16.37
C ASN A 16 -16.42 -11.04 -15.10
N THR A 17 -15.79 -11.43 -13.99
CA THR A 17 -16.49 -11.69 -12.73
C THR A 17 -16.85 -10.37 -12.08
N VAL A 18 -18.07 -9.89 -12.33
CA VAL A 18 -18.61 -8.66 -11.73
C VAL A 18 -19.34 -8.90 -10.40
N ARG A 19 -19.73 -10.15 -10.15
CA ARG A 19 -20.39 -10.59 -8.92
C ARG A 19 -19.85 -11.94 -8.49
N TRP A 20 -19.82 -12.19 -7.19
CA TRP A 20 -19.48 -13.49 -6.61
C TRP A 20 -20.51 -13.86 -5.55
N ASP A 21 -21.74 -14.04 -6.02
CA ASP A 21 -22.94 -14.19 -5.20
C ASP A 21 -23.15 -15.66 -4.76
N ILE A 22 -22.17 -16.19 -4.02
CA ILE A 22 -22.35 -17.44 -3.30
C ILE A 22 -22.43 -17.16 -1.80
N SER A 23 -23.07 -18.06 -1.05
CA SER A 23 -23.04 -17.97 0.41
C SER A 23 -21.57 -17.97 0.88
N PRO A 24 -21.19 -17.09 1.83
CA PRO A 24 -19.89 -17.18 2.51
C PRO A 24 -19.57 -18.58 3.05
N ASP A 25 -20.59 -19.34 3.46
CA ASP A 25 -20.47 -20.71 3.97
C ASP A 25 -20.13 -21.75 2.88
N ALA A 26 -20.16 -21.36 1.61
CA ALA A 26 -19.75 -22.22 0.51
C ALA A 26 -18.24 -22.21 0.26
N LEU A 27 -17.48 -21.32 0.92
CA LEU A 27 -16.02 -21.35 0.94
C LEU A 27 -15.54 -22.54 1.81
N PRO A 28 -14.58 -23.34 1.33
CA PRO A 28 -14.09 -24.47 2.11
C PRO A 28 -13.28 -23.97 3.32
N ALA A 29 -13.40 -24.67 4.45
CA ALA A 29 -12.73 -24.29 5.70
C ALA A 29 -11.19 -24.26 5.57
N SER A 30 -10.63 -25.03 4.62
CA SER A 30 -9.20 -25.07 4.30
C SER A 30 -8.69 -23.82 3.58
N LEU A 31 -9.58 -22.98 3.04
CA LEU A 31 -9.21 -21.83 2.22
C LEU A 31 -8.47 -20.80 3.07
N PHE A 32 -7.26 -20.45 2.64
CA PHE A 32 -6.34 -19.60 3.36
C PHE A 32 -6.14 -18.24 2.66
N ALA A 33 -6.06 -18.24 1.32
CA ALA A 33 -5.78 -17.03 0.54
C ALA A 33 -6.76 -16.83 -0.62
N ILE A 34 -7.18 -15.58 -0.83
CA ILE A 34 -8.05 -15.18 -1.94
C ILE A 34 -7.40 -14.05 -2.72
N PHE A 35 -7.29 -14.23 -4.04
CA PHE A 35 -6.73 -13.25 -4.97
C PHE A 35 -7.79 -12.86 -5.99
N LEU A 36 -8.17 -11.58 -6.00
CA LEU A 36 -8.98 -10.95 -7.04
C LEU A 36 -8.10 -9.94 -7.76
N CYS A 37 -7.75 -10.22 -9.01
CA CYS A 37 -6.74 -9.48 -9.76
C CYS A 37 -7.29 -8.98 -11.09
N HIS A 38 -7.11 -7.70 -11.40
CA HIS A 38 -7.52 -7.11 -12.69
C HIS A 38 -9.01 -7.34 -12.99
N LEU A 39 -9.86 -7.01 -12.01
CA LEU A 39 -11.32 -7.12 -12.12
C LEU A 39 -11.92 -5.71 -12.13
N TYR A 40 -13.15 -5.56 -12.62
CA TYR A 40 -13.88 -4.30 -12.54
C TYR A 40 -15.13 -4.52 -11.70
N LEU A 41 -15.02 -4.25 -10.40
CA LEU A 41 -16.02 -4.67 -9.42
C LEU A 41 -16.89 -3.48 -8.98
N PRO A 42 -18.22 -3.58 -8.94
CA PRO A 42 -19.05 -2.52 -8.36
C PRO A 42 -18.72 -2.31 -6.87
N SER A 43 -18.46 -3.40 -6.14
CA SER A 43 -18.11 -3.41 -4.72
C SER A 43 -17.38 -4.70 -4.36
N VAL A 44 -16.85 -4.79 -3.13
CA VAL A 44 -16.30 -6.05 -2.62
C VAL A 44 -17.38 -7.15 -2.69
N PRO A 45 -17.10 -8.33 -3.28
CA PRO A 45 -18.11 -9.35 -3.49
C PRO A 45 -18.72 -9.90 -2.19
N THR A 46 -19.99 -10.28 -2.25
CA THR A 46 -20.79 -10.69 -1.08
C THR A 46 -20.22 -11.89 -0.32
N VAL A 47 -19.58 -12.83 -1.02
CA VAL A 47 -18.89 -13.97 -0.39
C VAL A 47 -17.78 -13.55 0.59
N LEU A 48 -17.19 -12.37 0.41
CA LEU A 48 -16.11 -11.85 1.27
C LEU A 48 -16.63 -11.01 2.44
N GLN A 49 -17.94 -10.87 2.60
CA GLN A 49 -18.54 -10.08 3.69
C GLN A 49 -18.43 -10.77 5.05
N ARG A 50 -18.21 -12.08 5.06
CA ARG A 50 -17.97 -12.91 6.25
C ARG A 50 -16.99 -14.03 5.89
N PHE A 51 -16.13 -14.40 6.83
CA PHE A 51 -15.32 -15.61 6.73
C PHE A 51 -15.80 -16.62 7.78
N SER A 52 -16.15 -17.83 7.35
CA SER A 52 -16.52 -18.95 8.23
C SER A 52 -15.37 -19.95 8.43
N GLY A 53 -14.24 -19.75 7.75
CA GLY A 53 -13.07 -20.64 7.75
C GLY A 53 -11.76 -19.91 8.05
N ASN A 54 -10.64 -20.48 7.61
CA ASN A 54 -9.29 -20.03 7.94
C ASN A 54 -8.69 -19.02 6.93
N VAL A 55 -9.51 -18.14 6.36
CA VAL A 55 -9.01 -17.14 5.42
C VAL A 55 -8.16 -16.12 6.18
N GLN A 56 -6.88 -16.07 5.85
CA GLN A 56 -5.91 -15.16 6.47
C GLN A 56 -5.50 -14.05 5.52
N TYR A 57 -5.46 -14.32 4.21
CA TYR A 57 -4.95 -13.40 3.19
C TYR A 57 -6.00 -13.05 2.15
N VAL A 58 -6.17 -11.75 1.91
CA VAL A 58 -7.02 -11.25 0.82
C VAL A 58 -6.23 -10.22 0.02
N PHE A 59 -6.18 -10.43 -1.29
CA PHE A 59 -5.55 -9.53 -2.25
C PHE A 59 -6.58 -9.07 -3.28
N LEU A 60 -6.93 -7.80 -3.23
CA LEU A 60 -7.75 -7.10 -4.21
C LEU A 60 -6.82 -6.20 -5.03
N ARG A 61 -6.28 -6.73 -6.13
CA ARG A 61 -5.27 -6.06 -6.95
C ARG A 61 -5.88 -5.53 -8.22
N ASN A 62 -5.84 -4.21 -8.41
CA ASN A 62 -6.36 -3.58 -9.62
C ASN A 62 -7.83 -3.98 -9.88
N VAL A 63 -8.69 -3.75 -8.87
CA VAL A 63 -10.09 -4.21 -8.88
C VAL A 63 -11.13 -3.10 -9.11
N SER A 64 -10.73 -1.82 -9.10
CA SER A 64 -11.57 -0.60 -9.22
C SER A 64 -13.00 -0.75 -8.67
N LEU A 65 -13.22 -0.36 -7.41
CA LEU A 65 -14.52 -0.44 -6.73
C LEU A 65 -15.40 0.77 -7.07
N TYR A 66 -16.04 0.75 -8.24
CA TYR A 66 -16.63 1.96 -8.84
C TYR A 66 -17.98 2.41 -8.24
N ALA A 67 -18.73 1.52 -7.57
CA ALA A 67 -20.03 1.89 -6.99
C ALA A 67 -19.97 2.00 -5.46
N ASN A 68 -19.23 1.12 -4.79
CA ASN A 68 -19.01 1.17 -3.35
C ASN A 68 -17.63 0.59 -2.98
N ALA A 69 -16.74 1.50 -2.56
CA ALA A 69 -15.38 1.18 -2.16
C ALA A 69 -15.22 0.76 -0.67
N SER A 70 -16.33 0.55 0.06
CA SER A 70 -16.27 0.14 1.46
C SER A 70 -15.76 -1.29 1.61
N LEU A 71 -14.84 -1.49 2.56
CA LEU A 71 -14.34 -2.82 2.90
C LEU A 71 -15.20 -3.51 3.98
N PRO A 72 -15.37 -4.84 3.91
CA PRO A 72 -16.13 -5.59 4.90
C PRO A 72 -15.46 -5.60 6.28
N ALA A 73 -16.28 -5.63 7.34
CA ALA A 73 -15.78 -5.79 8.71
C ALA A 73 -15.03 -7.12 8.92
N ALA A 74 -15.34 -8.16 8.14
CA ALA A 74 -14.62 -9.43 8.17
C ALA A 74 -13.14 -9.32 7.85
N PHE A 75 -12.70 -8.26 7.15
CA PHE A 75 -11.28 -8.07 6.85
C PHE A 75 -10.44 -7.79 8.11
N GLN A 76 -11.07 -7.39 9.22
CA GLN A 76 -10.42 -7.23 10.52
C GLN A 76 -9.83 -8.53 11.08
N SER A 77 -10.18 -9.71 10.57
CA SER A 77 -9.59 -10.99 11.03
C SER A 77 -8.36 -11.40 10.24
N LEU A 78 -8.01 -10.68 9.18
CA LEU A 78 -6.92 -11.04 8.27
C LEU A 78 -5.54 -10.76 8.88
N VAL A 79 -4.53 -11.44 8.35
CA VAL A 79 -3.11 -11.18 8.64
C VAL A 79 -2.48 -10.35 7.52
N MET A 80 -2.89 -10.58 6.27
CA MET A 80 -2.41 -9.82 5.10
C MET A 80 -3.60 -9.32 4.28
N LEU A 81 -3.62 -8.01 4.05
CA LEU A 81 -4.65 -7.35 3.25
C LEU A 81 -3.97 -6.44 2.23
N GLU A 82 -4.21 -6.72 0.95
CA GLU A 82 -3.89 -5.79 -0.11
C GLU A 82 -5.18 -5.35 -0.80
N VAL A 83 -5.36 -4.04 -0.93
CA VAL A 83 -6.42 -3.42 -1.73
C VAL A 83 -5.80 -2.31 -2.55
N SER A 84 -5.23 -2.66 -3.71
CA SER A 84 -4.47 -1.77 -4.57
C SER A 84 -5.27 -1.38 -5.82
N ASN A 85 -5.19 -0.11 -6.22
CA ASN A 85 -5.94 0.44 -7.35
C ASN A 85 -7.44 0.05 -7.33
N ALA A 86 -8.08 0.36 -6.21
CA ALA A 86 -9.46 0.05 -5.92
C ALA A 86 -10.34 1.29 -5.72
N SER A 87 -9.79 2.49 -5.94
CA SER A 87 -10.48 3.77 -5.78
C SER A 87 -10.91 4.07 -4.33
N LEU A 88 -10.16 3.58 -3.33
CA LEU A 88 -10.39 3.93 -1.93
C LEU A 88 -10.11 5.42 -1.70
N ASP A 89 -11.07 6.16 -1.14
CA ASP A 89 -10.92 7.59 -0.79
C ASP A 89 -10.56 7.82 0.68
N ARG A 90 -10.71 6.79 1.51
CA ARG A 90 -10.43 6.81 2.93
C ARG A 90 -9.86 5.47 3.38
N MET A 91 -8.98 5.54 4.37
CA MET A 91 -8.50 4.34 5.03
C MET A 91 -9.66 3.68 5.80
N PRO A 92 -9.89 2.36 5.67
CA PRO A 92 -10.91 1.68 6.44
C PRO A 92 -10.52 1.72 7.93
N LEU A 93 -11.47 2.03 8.82
CA LEU A 93 -11.29 2.04 10.29
C LEU A 93 -11.04 0.63 10.90
N LEU A 94 -10.64 -0.33 10.05
CA LEU A 94 -10.75 -1.78 10.23
C LEU A 94 -9.37 -2.46 10.27
N LEU A 95 -8.30 -1.72 10.52
CA LEU A 95 -7.01 -2.39 10.73
C LEU A 95 -6.99 -3.02 12.12
N ALA A 96 -6.43 -4.22 12.21
CA ALA A 96 -6.41 -5.00 13.43
C ALA A 96 -4.98 -5.37 13.83
N PRO A 97 -4.66 -5.51 15.14
CA PRO A 97 -3.28 -5.68 15.60
C PRO A 97 -2.56 -6.93 15.09
N GLN A 98 -3.28 -7.98 14.68
CA GLN A 98 -2.65 -9.18 14.12
C GLN A 98 -2.20 -9.02 12.66
N MET A 99 -2.59 -7.93 11.98
CA MET A 99 -2.16 -7.69 10.61
C MET A 99 -0.67 -7.38 10.56
N THR A 100 0.06 -8.10 9.72
CA THR A 100 1.51 -7.90 9.54
C THR A 100 1.81 -7.08 8.29
N ASN A 101 0.93 -7.13 7.28
CA ASN A 101 1.12 -6.42 6.02
C ASN A 101 -0.23 -5.91 5.48
N VAL A 102 -0.33 -4.59 5.38
CA VAL A 102 -1.47 -3.87 4.83
C VAL A 102 -0.99 -3.01 3.69
N ASN A 103 -1.54 -3.23 2.50
CA ASN A 103 -1.15 -2.49 1.31
C ASN A 103 -2.37 -1.85 0.63
N PHE A 104 -2.40 -0.52 0.62
CA PHE A 104 -3.43 0.31 -0.01
C PHE A 104 -2.85 1.24 -1.08
N GLN A 105 -1.77 0.82 -1.74
CA GLN A 105 -1.12 1.60 -2.78
C GLN A 105 -2.04 1.92 -3.97
N ASN A 106 -1.74 3.01 -4.67
CA ASN A 106 -2.43 3.42 -5.90
C ASN A 106 -3.94 3.64 -5.71
N ASN A 107 -4.35 4.19 -4.56
CA ASN A 107 -5.74 4.61 -4.34
C ASN A 107 -5.84 6.15 -4.34
N VAL A 108 -6.92 6.70 -3.80
CA VAL A 108 -7.17 8.15 -3.70
C VAL A 108 -7.38 8.57 -2.25
N ILE A 109 -6.71 7.87 -1.32
CA ILE A 109 -6.85 8.12 0.12
C ILE A 109 -6.28 9.50 0.45
N VAL A 110 -7.06 10.34 1.12
CA VAL A 110 -6.70 11.74 1.39
C VAL A 110 -6.09 11.97 2.78
N ASP A 111 -6.41 11.12 3.75
CA ASP A 111 -6.04 11.33 5.15
C ASP A 111 -5.45 10.05 5.78
N LEU A 112 -4.45 10.26 6.63
CA LEU A 112 -3.99 9.25 7.59
C LEU A 112 -4.89 9.29 8.84
N PRO A 113 -5.43 8.15 9.30
CA PRO A 113 -6.25 8.15 10.50
C PRO A 113 -5.39 8.45 11.74
N THR A 114 -6.01 9.05 12.76
CA THR A 114 -5.34 9.36 14.03
C THR A 114 -5.05 8.12 14.88
N ASN A 115 -5.50 6.95 14.46
CA ASN A 115 -5.24 5.66 15.12
C ASN A 115 -4.88 4.63 14.04
N ILE A 116 -3.59 4.46 13.78
CA ILE A 116 -3.07 3.37 12.95
C ILE A 116 -2.63 2.27 13.92
N PRO A 117 -3.23 1.07 13.90
CA PRO A 117 -2.73 -0.02 14.72
C PRO A 117 -1.32 -0.41 14.30
N ALA A 118 -0.56 -0.96 15.25
CA ALA A 118 0.83 -1.38 15.06
C ALA A 118 0.93 -2.60 14.14
N VAL A 119 0.66 -2.41 12.85
CA VAL A 119 0.89 -3.39 11.80
C VAL A 119 2.36 -3.37 11.39
N GLY A 120 2.90 -4.49 10.91
CA GLY A 120 4.32 -4.56 10.51
C GLY A 120 4.65 -3.61 9.35
N LEU A 121 3.91 -3.71 8.25
CA LEU A 121 4.01 -2.81 7.09
C LEU A 121 2.64 -2.19 6.79
N LEU A 122 2.61 -0.87 6.64
CA LEU A 122 1.51 -0.12 6.05
C LEU A 122 2.00 0.61 4.79
N ASN A 123 1.56 0.13 3.63
CA ASN A 123 1.89 0.72 2.35
C ASN A 123 0.74 1.61 1.85
N LEU A 124 1.00 2.91 1.72
CA LEU A 124 0.09 3.94 1.23
C LEU A 124 0.69 4.72 0.04
N VAL A 125 1.62 4.10 -0.68
CA VAL A 125 2.27 4.68 -1.86
C VAL A 125 1.25 5.15 -2.89
N ASN A 126 1.51 6.30 -3.51
CA ASN A 126 0.72 6.88 -4.59
C ASN A 126 -0.77 7.01 -4.22
N ASN A 127 -1.03 7.77 -3.15
CA ASN A 127 -2.35 8.19 -2.71
C ASN A 127 -2.43 9.74 -2.77
N SER A 128 -3.43 10.33 -2.11
CA SER A 128 -3.66 11.78 -2.06
C SER A 128 -3.42 12.38 -0.67
N ILE A 129 -2.57 11.74 0.14
CA ILE A 129 -2.29 12.16 1.53
C ILE A 129 -1.44 13.44 1.53
N ALA A 130 -2.03 14.58 1.88
CA ALA A 130 -1.31 15.85 1.93
C ALA A 130 -0.70 16.15 3.31
N HIS A 131 -1.28 15.57 4.36
CA HIS A 131 -0.95 15.90 5.75
C HIS A 131 -0.62 14.66 6.57
N VAL A 132 0.56 14.68 7.19
CA VAL A 132 0.95 13.69 8.19
C VAL A 132 0.62 14.27 9.56
N PRO A 133 -0.29 13.67 10.35
CA PRO A 133 -0.72 14.23 11.63
C PRO A 133 0.39 14.14 12.69
N ALA A 134 0.45 15.10 13.62
CA ALA A 134 1.43 15.09 14.72
C ALA A 134 1.30 13.84 15.60
N SER A 135 0.09 13.29 15.74
CA SER A 135 -0.15 12.05 16.48
C SER A 135 0.56 10.83 15.90
N ILE A 136 1.12 10.91 14.69
CA ILE A 136 1.86 9.78 14.11
C ILE A 136 3.01 9.30 14.98
N VAL A 137 3.59 10.20 15.79
CA VAL A 137 4.68 9.88 16.74
C VAL A 137 4.25 8.86 17.79
N ASP A 138 2.97 8.83 18.14
CA ASP A 138 2.39 7.91 19.11
C ASP A 138 1.91 6.59 18.48
N LEU A 139 1.79 6.54 17.15
CA LEU A 139 1.13 5.45 16.43
C LEU A 139 2.10 4.43 15.85
N VAL A 140 3.28 4.87 15.39
CA VAL A 140 4.21 3.96 14.72
C VAL A 140 5.03 3.21 15.76
N GLY A 141 4.62 1.97 16.04
CA GLY A 141 5.37 1.05 16.90
C GLY A 141 6.79 0.79 16.39
N PRO A 142 7.73 0.32 17.23
CA PRO A 142 9.17 0.25 16.92
C PRO A 142 9.52 -0.57 15.68
N TYR A 143 8.63 -1.48 15.25
CA TYR A 143 8.81 -2.36 14.10
C TYR A 143 7.89 -2.04 12.93
N GLN A 144 7.04 -1.02 13.06
CA GLN A 144 6.13 -0.60 12.01
C GLN A 144 6.88 0.22 10.97
N THR A 145 6.63 -0.13 9.71
CA THR A 145 7.12 0.57 8.53
C THR A 145 5.94 1.18 7.79
N LEU A 146 6.06 2.46 7.44
CA LEU A 146 5.03 3.27 6.80
C LEU A 146 5.58 3.87 5.50
N HIS A 147 4.99 3.49 4.39
CA HIS A 147 5.36 3.97 3.06
C HIS A 147 4.33 5.01 2.57
N LEU A 148 4.77 6.25 2.36
CA LEU A 148 3.96 7.40 1.91
C LEU A 148 4.47 8.00 0.59
N GLU A 149 5.29 7.27 -0.16
CA GLU A 149 5.90 7.77 -1.37
C GLU A 149 4.85 8.17 -2.41
N GLY A 150 5.14 9.21 -3.20
CA GLY A 150 4.21 9.67 -4.23
C GLY A 150 2.95 10.39 -3.71
N ASN A 151 2.87 10.67 -2.41
CA ASN A 151 1.78 11.46 -1.85
C ASN A 151 2.10 12.98 -1.89
N PRO A 152 1.10 13.87 -1.92
CA PRO A 152 1.28 15.33 -1.98
C PRO A 152 1.74 15.97 -0.64
N ILE A 153 2.66 15.33 0.08
CA ILE A 153 3.18 15.78 1.38
C ILE A 153 4.17 16.93 1.17
N THR A 154 3.85 18.11 1.70
CA THR A 154 4.71 19.31 1.61
C THR A 154 5.56 19.55 2.87
N SER A 155 5.17 18.96 3.99
CA SER A 155 5.79 19.14 5.31
C SER A 155 5.48 17.96 6.23
N LEU A 156 6.31 17.76 7.26
CA LEU A 156 6.12 16.76 8.32
C LEU A 156 5.91 17.45 9.68
N PRO A 157 5.31 16.76 10.67
CA PRO A 157 5.23 17.26 12.04
C PRO A 157 6.61 17.62 12.59
N ILE A 158 6.72 18.74 13.29
CA ILE A 158 8.00 19.23 13.81
C ILE A 158 8.56 18.32 14.92
N GLU A 159 7.69 17.59 15.62
CA GLU A 159 8.01 16.63 16.66
C GLU A 159 8.40 15.24 16.10
N LEU A 160 8.36 15.04 14.78
CA LEU A 160 8.73 13.77 14.18
C LEU A 160 10.19 13.43 14.49
N ASP A 161 10.40 12.24 15.04
CA ASP A 161 11.74 11.68 15.19
C ASP A 161 12.36 11.39 13.82
N VAL A 162 13.34 12.20 13.44
CA VAL A 162 14.02 12.09 12.15
C VAL A 162 14.65 10.71 11.94
N THR A 163 14.97 9.96 13.01
CA THR A 163 15.51 8.59 12.88
C THR A 163 14.57 7.65 12.15
N TRP A 164 13.26 7.92 12.13
CA TRP A 164 12.29 7.11 11.37
C TRP A 164 12.51 7.22 9.87
N LEU A 165 12.93 8.38 9.39
CA LEU A 165 13.30 8.60 7.99
C LEU A 165 14.63 7.93 7.66
N PHE A 166 15.62 8.07 8.55
CA PHE A 166 16.94 7.46 8.38
C PHE A 166 16.91 5.93 8.35
N THR A 167 16.07 5.32 9.19
CA THR A 167 15.94 3.87 9.31
C THR A 167 15.00 3.26 8.27
N GLY A 168 14.33 4.09 7.46
CA GLY A 168 13.33 3.64 6.49
C GLY A 168 12.01 3.20 7.12
N ARG A 169 11.78 3.47 8.41
CA ARG A 169 10.47 3.22 9.07
C ARG A 169 9.38 4.15 8.54
N LEU A 170 9.74 5.36 8.12
CA LEU A 170 8.87 6.26 7.39
C LEU A 170 9.55 6.61 6.07
N VAL A 171 8.91 6.28 4.95
CA VAL A 171 9.44 6.55 3.60
C VAL A 171 8.55 7.58 2.91
N ILE A 172 9.15 8.65 2.42
CA ILE A 172 8.46 9.84 1.90
C ILE A 172 9.02 10.31 0.55
N ARG A 173 9.69 9.43 -0.19
CA ARG A 173 10.26 9.76 -1.50
C ARG A 173 9.17 10.18 -2.47
N HIS A 174 9.52 10.94 -3.51
CA HIS A 174 8.52 11.44 -4.48
C HIS A 174 7.37 12.23 -3.84
N THR A 175 7.65 12.93 -2.75
CA THR A 175 6.73 13.92 -2.16
C THR A 175 7.22 15.31 -2.52
N PRO A 176 6.33 16.32 -2.63
CA PRO A 176 6.73 17.72 -2.82
C PRO A 176 7.75 18.22 -1.79
N LEU A 177 7.73 17.71 -0.56
CA LEU A 177 8.76 17.95 0.45
C LEU A 177 10.13 17.46 -0.03
N CYS A 178 10.23 16.21 -0.45
CA CYS A 178 11.49 15.64 -0.94
C CYS A 178 11.97 16.33 -2.21
N ASP A 179 11.09 16.61 -3.18
CA ASP A 179 11.46 17.27 -4.42
C ASP A 179 12.02 18.68 -4.16
N ARG A 180 11.38 19.44 -3.27
CA ARG A 180 11.86 20.76 -2.85
C ARG A 180 13.21 20.69 -2.15
N LEU A 181 13.39 19.77 -1.20
CA LEU A 181 14.64 19.63 -0.45
C LEU A 181 15.78 19.11 -1.34
N TRP A 182 15.47 18.26 -2.31
CA TRP A 182 16.44 17.77 -3.30
C TRP A 182 16.99 18.88 -4.19
N ALA A 183 16.12 19.81 -4.61
CA ALA A 183 16.49 20.92 -5.50
C ALA A 183 17.20 22.10 -4.80
N ARG A 184 17.29 22.10 -3.47
CA ARG A 184 17.90 23.19 -2.69
C ARG A 184 19.43 23.22 -2.85
N PRO A 185 20.06 24.41 -2.96
CA PRO A 185 21.52 24.52 -3.03
C PRO A 185 22.21 24.42 -1.65
N ASP A 186 21.53 24.83 -0.58
CA ASP A 186 22.07 24.85 0.79
C ASP A 186 20.97 24.56 1.83
N ALA A 187 21.28 24.65 3.12
CA ALA A 187 20.36 24.45 4.26
C ALA A 187 19.94 25.75 4.99
N ILE A 188 20.24 26.93 4.42
CA ILE A 188 19.93 28.24 5.01
C ILE A 188 18.41 28.45 5.09
N GLY A 189 17.93 28.85 6.27
CA GLY A 189 16.50 29.10 6.51
C GLY A 189 15.62 27.86 6.67
N LEU A 190 16.18 26.64 6.60
CA LEU A 190 15.42 25.42 6.92
C LEU A 190 15.18 25.29 8.42
N ALA A 191 13.99 24.82 8.79
CA ALA A 191 13.68 24.37 10.14
C ALA A 191 14.55 23.15 10.52
N PRO A 192 14.73 22.86 11.83
CA PRO A 192 15.63 21.78 12.27
C PRO A 192 15.36 20.43 11.61
N LEU A 193 14.10 20.00 11.53
CA LEU A 193 13.73 18.73 10.89
C LEU A 193 14.05 18.73 9.39
N GLU A 194 13.66 19.78 8.65
CA GLU A 194 13.96 19.88 7.22
C GLU A 194 15.46 19.98 6.94
N ARG A 195 16.23 20.63 7.82
CA ARG A 195 17.70 20.66 7.73
C ARG A 195 18.27 19.25 7.86
N ALA A 196 17.82 18.46 8.83
CA ALA A 196 18.26 17.09 8.99
C ALA A 196 17.88 16.22 7.77
N ILE A 197 16.69 16.42 7.19
CA ILE A 197 16.29 15.76 5.95
C ILE A 197 17.18 16.20 4.78
N PHE A 198 17.46 17.50 4.65
CA PHE A 198 18.31 18.05 3.59
C PHE A 198 19.74 17.50 3.66
N GLU A 199 20.34 17.45 4.85
CA GLU A 199 21.69 16.92 5.08
C GLU A 199 21.79 15.43 4.74
N ALA A 200 20.68 14.69 4.84
CA ALA A 200 20.59 13.26 4.57
C ALA A 200 19.75 12.90 3.34
N ARG A 201 19.54 13.86 2.43
CA ARG A 201 18.60 13.72 1.31
C ARG A 201 18.93 12.58 0.37
N ASP A 202 20.21 12.22 0.21
CA ASP A 202 20.66 11.08 -0.59
C ASP A 202 20.12 9.73 -0.09
N THR A 203 19.74 9.64 1.18
CA THR A 203 19.14 8.44 1.79
C THR A 203 17.61 8.58 1.86
N ILE A 204 17.12 9.73 2.36
CA ILE A 204 15.71 9.95 2.68
C ILE A 204 14.89 10.28 1.43
N CYS A 205 15.43 11.14 0.57
CA CYS A 205 14.74 11.72 -0.59
C CYS A 205 15.39 11.34 -1.91
N ARG A 206 16.16 10.24 -1.94
CA ARG A 206 16.81 9.75 -3.15
C ARG A 206 15.78 9.62 -4.29
N PRO A 207 16.00 10.26 -5.45
CA PRO A 207 15.14 10.10 -6.60
C PRO A 207 15.15 8.64 -7.05
N GLN A 208 13.97 8.10 -7.32
CA GLN A 208 13.80 6.80 -7.94
C GLN A 208 13.27 7.00 -9.36
N CYS A 209 13.41 5.97 -10.19
CA CYS A 209 13.00 6.05 -11.59
C CYS A 209 11.47 6.15 -11.75
N ASN A 210 10.70 5.63 -10.78
CA ASN A 210 9.25 5.79 -10.68
C ASN A 210 8.79 5.67 -9.21
N VAL A 211 7.62 6.23 -8.91
CA VAL A 211 6.98 6.11 -7.60
C VAL A 211 6.76 4.64 -7.25
N GLY A 212 7.22 4.22 -6.07
CA GLY A 212 7.09 2.84 -5.60
C GLY A 212 8.06 1.84 -6.24
N CYS A 213 8.88 2.25 -7.21
CA CYS A 213 9.93 1.40 -7.77
C CYS A 213 11.19 1.44 -6.90
N TYR A 214 11.28 0.52 -5.94
CA TYR A 214 12.43 0.39 -5.06
C TYR A 214 13.63 -0.26 -5.76
N ASP A 215 14.85 0.05 -5.29
CA ASP A 215 16.08 -0.56 -5.79
C ASP A 215 16.05 -2.10 -5.69
N SER A 216 15.28 -2.66 -4.76
CA SER A 216 15.09 -4.12 -4.63
C SER A 216 14.11 -4.73 -5.64
N LEU A 217 13.33 -3.89 -6.33
CA LEU A 217 12.41 -4.32 -7.38
C LEU A 217 13.11 -4.37 -8.74
N ILE A 218 13.99 -3.39 -9.00
CA ILE A 218 14.74 -3.25 -10.24
C ILE A 218 15.63 -4.46 -10.53
N GLY A 219 15.44 -5.12 -11.67
CA GLY A 219 16.31 -6.20 -12.15
C GLY A 219 16.25 -7.47 -11.28
N ASN A 220 15.13 -7.68 -10.59
CA ASN A 220 14.96 -8.80 -9.66
C ASN A 220 14.44 -10.09 -10.31
N THR A 221 14.38 -10.15 -11.65
CA THR A 221 13.82 -11.22 -12.50
C THR A 221 12.30 -11.31 -12.56
N ASN A 222 11.57 -10.43 -11.88
CA ASN A 222 10.11 -10.32 -11.98
C ASN A 222 9.75 -8.96 -12.57
N CYS A 223 8.86 -8.94 -13.56
CA CYS A 223 8.34 -7.67 -14.05
C CYS A 223 7.40 -7.03 -13.01
N ASN A 224 7.93 -6.06 -12.26
CA ASN A 224 7.22 -5.24 -11.29
C ASN A 224 6.50 -4.08 -12.00
N ILE A 225 5.19 -3.99 -11.80
CA ILE A 225 4.37 -2.97 -12.48
C ILE A 225 4.76 -1.54 -12.08
N GLU A 226 5.23 -1.37 -10.85
CA GLU A 226 5.74 -0.10 -10.32
C GLU A 226 7.04 0.33 -11.02
N CYS A 227 7.84 -0.63 -11.50
CA CYS A 227 9.09 -0.40 -12.22
C CYS A 227 8.94 -0.46 -13.74
N MET A 228 7.73 -0.79 -14.25
CA MET A 228 7.43 -0.86 -15.67
C MET A 228 7.27 0.53 -16.30
N THR A 229 8.35 1.31 -16.34
CA THR A 229 8.41 2.62 -17.02
C THR A 229 9.71 2.76 -17.81
N PRO A 230 9.75 3.61 -18.85
CA PRO A 230 11.00 3.88 -19.59
C PRO A 230 12.12 4.41 -18.69
N SER A 231 11.78 5.26 -17.71
CA SER A 231 12.74 5.83 -16.75
C SER A 231 13.44 4.77 -15.90
N CYS A 232 12.77 3.63 -15.67
CA CYS A 232 13.30 2.49 -14.93
C CYS A 232 13.97 1.44 -15.83
N ASN A 233 14.23 1.75 -17.10
CA ASN A 233 14.70 0.79 -18.10
C ASN A 233 13.80 -0.47 -18.14
N TRP A 234 12.48 -0.29 -18.00
CA TRP A 234 11.51 -1.38 -17.93
C TRP A 234 11.88 -2.45 -16.92
N ASP A 235 12.12 -2.00 -15.68
CA ASP A 235 12.53 -2.88 -14.58
C ASP A 235 13.89 -3.56 -14.84
N ASP A 236 14.86 -2.79 -15.32
CA ASP A 236 16.15 -3.25 -15.84
C ASP A 236 16.06 -4.42 -16.84
N GLY A 237 15.07 -4.33 -17.73
CA GLY A 237 14.79 -5.31 -18.77
C GLY A 237 13.86 -6.45 -18.36
N ASP A 238 13.50 -6.58 -17.07
CA ASP A 238 12.59 -7.65 -16.62
C ASP A 238 11.19 -7.54 -17.24
N CYS A 239 10.78 -6.34 -17.63
CA CYS A 239 9.51 -6.07 -18.27
C CYS A 239 9.56 -6.00 -19.80
N ASP A 240 10.71 -6.11 -20.47
CA ASP A 240 10.85 -5.87 -21.92
C ASP A 240 9.84 -6.64 -22.78
N ARG A 241 9.56 -7.89 -22.41
CA ARG A 241 8.61 -8.77 -23.13
C ARG A 241 7.13 -8.34 -23.04
N PHE A 242 6.81 -7.36 -22.20
CA PHE A 242 5.45 -6.86 -21.97
C PHE A 242 5.22 -5.45 -22.55
N VAL A 243 6.27 -4.83 -23.08
CA VAL A 243 6.22 -3.50 -23.71
C VAL A 243 6.13 -3.71 -25.22
N PHE A 244 5.07 -3.20 -25.85
CA PHE A 244 4.82 -3.31 -27.30
C PHE A 244 5.05 -1.96 -28.00
#